data_AF-A0A1G9USZ3-F1
#
_entry.id   AF-A0A1G9USZ3-F1
#
_cell.length_a   1.000
_cell.length_b   1.000
_cell.length_c   1.000
_cell.angle_alpha   90.00
_cell.angle_beta   90.00
_cell.angle_gamma   90.00
#
_symmetry.space_group_name_H-M   'P 1'
#
loop_
_entity.id
_entity.type
_entity.pdbx_description
1 polymer ?
#
loop_
_entity_poly.entity_id
_entity_poly.type
_entity_poly.pdbx_seq_one_letter_code
_entity_poly.pdbx_strand_id
1 'polypeptide(L)'
;MCAYSASGVRHSVGVGIRDGRNIGVVTEPGARTAEVNGRKAVSVPTTPWSCLLMLALGETARVEVIVIGDGNENACETARKLGDVVEPRLPKRVG
;
A
#
# COMPACT_ATOMS: atom_id res chain seq x y z
N MET A 1 -8.41 10.08 0.08
CA MET A 1 -7.70 9.14 0.99
C MET A 1 -8.48 9.11 2.29
N CYS A 2 -8.83 7.94 2.79
CA CYS A 2 -9.46 7.73 4.09
C CYS A 2 -8.39 7.27 5.09
N ALA A 3 -8.41 7.79 6.32
CA ALA A 3 -7.42 7.44 7.34
C ALA A 3 -8.11 7.05 8.67
N TYR A 4 -7.54 6.05 9.34
CA TYR A 4 -8.00 5.50 10.61
C TYR A 4 -6.82 5.43 11.58
N SER A 5 -7.01 5.87 12.82
CA SER A 5 -5.97 5.86 13.85
C SER A 5 -6.49 5.24 15.15
N ALA A 6 -5.60 4.55 15.87
CA ALA A 6 -5.86 4.02 17.20
C ALA A 6 -5.24 4.93 18.26
N SER A 7 -5.94 5.15 19.40
CA SER A 7 -5.58 6.19 20.39
C SER A 7 -4.49 5.81 21.40
N GLY A 8 -3.90 4.61 21.35
CA GLY A 8 -2.92 4.13 22.34
C GLY A 8 -1.49 3.91 21.83
N VAL A 9 -1.29 3.89 20.52
CA VAL A 9 -0.02 3.65 19.83
C VAL A 9 -0.06 4.44 18.53
N ARG A 10 1.09 4.84 17.96
CA ARG A 10 1.14 5.57 16.68
C ARG A 10 0.82 4.65 15.49
N HIS A 11 -0.31 3.94 15.57
CA HIS A 11 -0.85 3.11 14.52
C HIS A 11 -1.87 3.91 13.72
N SER A 12 -1.57 4.11 12.44
CA SER A 12 -2.48 4.77 11.51
C SER A 12 -2.45 4.05 10.18
N VAL A 13 -3.64 3.88 9.61
CA VAL A 13 -3.84 3.25 8.31
C VAL A 13 -4.52 4.26 7.40
N GLY A 14 -3.97 4.47 6.22
CA GLY A 14 -4.58 5.26 5.16
C GLY A 14 -4.79 4.45 3.90
N VAL A 15 -5.95 4.58 3.26
CA VAL A 15 -6.23 3.99 1.94
C VAL A 15 -6.68 5.09 0.99
N GLY A 16 -6.07 5.18 -0.18
CA GLY A 16 -6.43 6.17 -1.20
C GLY A 16 -6.15 5.70 -2.61
N ILE A 17 -6.91 6.21 -3.57
CA ILE A 17 -6.60 6.10 -4.99
C ILE A 17 -5.71 7.30 -5.35
N ARG A 18 -4.61 7.03 -6.04
CA ARG A 18 -3.77 8.05 -6.66
C ARG A 18 -3.85 7.90 -8.17
N ASP A 19 -4.60 8.79 -8.79
CA ASP A 19 -4.71 8.87 -10.24
C ASP A 19 -3.47 9.52 -10.86
N GLY A 20 -3.20 9.24 -12.14
CA GLY A 20 -2.03 9.72 -12.89
C GLY A 20 -0.68 9.20 -12.39
N ARG A 21 -0.67 8.26 -11.44
CA ARG A 21 0.54 7.54 -11.01
C ARG A 21 0.27 6.04 -10.98
N ASN A 22 0.91 5.32 -11.87
CA ASN A 22 0.97 3.86 -11.81
C ASN A 22 2.02 3.39 -10.79
N ILE A 23 2.17 2.07 -10.65
CA ILE A 23 3.15 1.49 -9.73
C ILE A 23 4.60 1.62 -10.24
N GLY A 24 4.80 1.95 -11.52
CA GLY A 24 6.10 2.30 -12.12
C GLY A 24 7.23 1.28 -11.90
N VAL A 25 8.46 1.72 -12.21
CA VAL A 25 9.68 1.10 -11.70
C VAL A 25 9.99 1.80 -10.38
N VAL A 26 9.89 1.06 -9.28
CA VAL A 26 10.20 1.55 -7.94
C VAL A 26 11.67 1.32 -7.69
N THR A 27 12.44 2.39 -7.48
CA THR A 27 13.89 2.38 -7.27
C THR A 27 14.28 2.73 -5.83
N GLU A 28 13.27 2.98 -5.00
CA GLU A 28 13.42 3.33 -3.61
C GLU A 28 14.12 2.20 -2.81
N PRO A 29 15.10 2.53 -1.95
CA PRO A 29 15.76 1.54 -1.11
C PRO A 29 14.75 0.75 -0.27
N GLY A 30 14.88 -0.58 -0.29
CA GLY A 30 13.98 -1.47 0.47
C GLY A 30 12.61 -1.69 -0.18
N ALA A 31 12.38 -1.18 -1.40
CA ALA A 31 11.21 -1.54 -2.18
C ALA A 31 11.18 -3.05 -2.47
N ARG A 32 9.99 -3.66 -2.34
CA ARG A 32 9.76 -5.07 -2.63
C ARG A 32 8.54 -5.21 -3.52
N THR A 33 8.74 -5.81 -4.69
CA THR A 33 7.65 -6.17 -5.59
C THR A 33 6.92 -7.40 -5.07
N ALA A 34 5.61 -7.46 -5.29
CA ALA A 34 4.76 -8.56 -4.86
C ALA A 34 3.51 -8.64 -5.74
N GLU A 35 2.71 -9.67 -5.49
CA GLU A 35 1.32 -9.72 -5.94
C GLU A 35 0.40 -9.85 -4.72
N VAL A 36 -0.73 -9.16 -4.78
CA VAL A 36 -1.82 -9.23 -3.79
C VAL A 36 -3.06 -9.66 -4.56
N ASN A 37 -3.56 -10.87 -4.33
CA ASN A 37 -4.71 -11.43 -5.05
C ASN A 37 -4.63 -11.29 -6.59
N GLY A 38 -3.45 -11.54 -7.18
CA GLY A 38 -3.21 -11.40 -8.63
C GLY A 38 -3.05 -9.96 -9.13
N ARG A 39 -3.08 -8.97 -8.23
CA ARG A 39 -2.78 -7.57 -8.52
C ARG A 39 -1.33 -7.29 -8.22
N LYS A 40 -0.57 -6.88 -9.24
CA LYS A 40 0.79 -6.33 -9.08
C LYS A 40 0.82 -5.27 -7.98
N ALA A 41 1.80 -5.41 -7.09
CA ALA A 41 1.96 -4.55 -5.93
C ALA A 41 3.44 -4.25 -5.65
N VAL A 42 3.69 -3.15 -4.95
CA VAL A 42 5.02 -2.81 -4.43
C VAL A 42 4.88 -2.25 -3.03
N SER A 43 5.64 -2.79 -2.07
CA SER A 43 5.75 -2.22 -0.72
C SER A 43 7.07 -1.46 -0.58
N VAL A 44 7.02 -0.25 -0.02
CA VAL A 44 8.18 0.62 0.18
C VAL A 44 8.17 1.13 1.63
N PRO A 45 9.20 0.85 2.43
CA PRO A 45 9.40 1.54 3.70
C PRO A 45 9.65 3.03 3.43
N THR A 46 8.89 3.92 4.08
CA THR A 46 8.96 5.38 3.80
C THR A 46 9.61 6.19 4.93
N THR A 47 9.58 5.67 6.15
CA THR A 47 10.31 6.18 7.33
C THR A 47 10.83 4.95 8.10
N PRO A 48 11.39 5.05 9.33
CA PRO A 48 11.68 3.87 10.15
C PRO A 48 10.46 3.14 10.75
N TRP A 49 9.27 3.75 10.66
CA TRP A 49 8.03 3.28 11.29
C TRP A 49 6.82 3.29 10.34
N SER A 50 7.05 3.36 9.02
CA SER A 50 5.95 3.40 8.06
C SER A 50 6.26 2.69 6.77
N CYS A 51 5.21 2.13 6.18
CA CYS A 51 5.27 1.45 4.90
C CYS A 51 4.13 1.90 3.99
N LEU A 52 4.44 2.05 2.72
CA LEU A 52 3.49 2.29 1.65
C LEU A 52 3.39 1.03 0.79
N LEU A 53 2.20 0.43 0.73
CA LEU A 53 1.86 -0.57 -0.28
C LEU A 53 1.12 0.13 -1.43
N MET A 54 1.64 -0.04 -2.64
CA MET A 54 1.03 0.43 -3.88
C MET A 54 0.46 -0.77 -4.63
N LEU A 55 -0.83 -0.73 -4.98
CA LEU A 55 -1.52 -1.75 -5.77
C LEU A 55 -1.85 -1.16 -7.14
N ALA A 56 -1.51 -1.84 -8.24
CA ALA A 56 -1.80 -1.36 -9.59
C ALA A 56 -3.31 -1.25 -9.84
N LEU A 57 -3.78 -0.11 -10.34
CA LEU A 57 -5.16 0.14 -10.72
C LEU A 57 -5.21 0.66 -12.17
N GLY A 58 -5.37 -0.25 -13.12
CA GLY A 58 -5.20 0.07 -14.54
C GLY A 58 -3.74 0.44 -14.88
N GLU A 59 -3.56 1.14 -15.98
CA GLU A 59 -2.23 1.52 -16.49
C GLU A 59 -1.68 2.82 -15.91
N THR A 60 -2.56 3.69 -15.41
CA THR A 60 -2.23 5.07 -15.03
C THR A 60 -2.48 5.39 -13.56
N ALA A 61 -3.16 4.51 -12.81
CA ALA A 61 -3.49 4.75 -11.41
C ALA A 61 -2.98 3.64 -10.50
N ARG A 62 -2.98 3.93 -9.20
CA ARG A 62 -2.67 2.96 -8.14
C ARG A 62 -3.48 3.24 -6.89
N VAL A 63 -3.67 2.20 -6.10
CA VAL A 63 -4.16 2.34 -4.72
C VAL A 63 -2.98 2.36 -3.79
N GLU A 64 -2.99 3.28 -2.85
CA GLU A 64 -1.99 3.46 -1.82
C GLU A 64 -2.59 3.06 -0.47
N VAL A 65 -1.98 2.06 0.16
CA VAL A 65 -2.22 1.67 1.54
C VAL A 65 -1.00 2.10 2.34
N ILE A 66 -1.14 3.15 3.14
CA ILE A 66 -0.09 3.63 4.04
C ILE A 66 -0.35 3.11 5.45
N VAL A 67 0.68 2.55 6.07
CA VAL A 67 0.66 2.13 7.47
C VAL A 67 1.77 2.85 8.21
N ILE A 68 1.42 3.46 9.33
CA ILE A 68 2.34 3.97 10.34
C ILE A 68 2.16 3.05 11.55
N GLY A 69 3.25 2.57 12.15
CA GLY A 69 3.22 1.62 13.28
C GLY A 69 4.59 1.42 13.91
N ASP A 70 4.75 0.38 14.74
CA ASP A 70 5.98 0.17 15.51
C ASP A 70 7.06 -0.56 14.70
N GLY A 71 7.64 0.16 13.73
CA GLY A 71 8.77 -0.30 12.91
C GLY A 71 8.39 -0.74 11.49
N ASN A 72 9.36 -0.69 10.58
CA ASN A 72 9.14 -0.91 9.15
C ASN A 72 8.69 -2.31 8.76
N GLU A 73 9.27 -3.35 9.36
CA GLU A 73 8.90 -4.72 9.01
C GLU A 73 7.44 -4.99 9.38
N ASN A 74 7.05 -4.62 10.59
CA ASN A 74 5.67 -4.70 11.07
C ASN A 74 4.72 -3.83 10.22
N ALA A 75 5.12 -2.61 9.86
CA ALA A 75 4.32 -1.72 9.04
C ALA A 75 4.09 -2.29 7.63
N CYS A 76 5.12 -2.85 6.99
CA CYS A 76 4.99 -3.44 5.66
C CYS A 76 4.19 -4.75 5.66
N GLU A 77 4.37 -5.61 6.67
CA GLU A 77 3.53 -6.80 6.82
C GLU A 77 2.05 -6.42 7.00
N THR A 78 1.78 -5.43 7.85
CA THR A 78 0.43 -4.91 8.07
C THR A 78 -0.16 -4.30 6.79
N ALA A 79 0.64 -3.52 6.05
CA ALA A 79 0.21 -2.95 4.77
C ALA A 79 -0.17 -4.05 3.76
N ARG A 80 0.58 -5.16 3.70
CA ARG A 80 0.26 -6.32 2.85
C ARG A 80 -1.04 -7.00 3.26
N LYS A 81 -1.25 -7.28 4.55
CA LYS A 81 -2.51 -7.84 5.07
C LYS A 81 -3.71 -6.95 4.74
N LEU A 82 -3.54 -5.62 4.84
CA LEU A 82 -4.58 -4.67 4.43
C LEU A 82 -4.79 -4.65 2.92
N GLY A 83 -3.72 -4.89 2.14
CA GLY A 83 -3.82 -5.14 0.71
C GLY A 83 -4.80 -6.26 0.39
N ASP A 84 -4.75 -7.38 1.12
CA ASP A 84 -5.67 -8.52 0.92
C ASP A 84 -7.14 -8.15 1.22
N VAL A 85 -7.36 -7.16 2.08
CA VAL A 85 -8.70 -6.64 2.41
C VAL A 85 -9.18 -5.59 1.40
N VAL A 86 -8.27 -4.76 0.90
CA VAL A 86 -8.56 -3.66 -0.03
C VAL A 86 -8.77 -4.18 -1.45
N GLU A 87 -7.89 -5.07 -1.92
CA GLU A 87 -7.85 -5.54 -3.30
C GLU A 87 -9.21 -6.05 -3.81
N PRO A 88 -9.95 -6.92 -3.08
CA PRO A 88 -11.21 -7.47 -3.57
C PRO A 88 -12.33 -6.41 -3.72
N ARG A 89 -12.15 -5.23 -3.12
CA ARG A 89 -13.09 -4.10 -3.18
C ARG A 89 -12.74 -3.11 -4.30
N LEU A 90 -11.61 -3.29 -4.97
CA LEU A 90 -11.20 -2.43 -6.07
C LEU A 90 -11.95 -2.80 -7.35
N PRO A 91 -12.12 -1.84 -8.26
CA PRO A 91 -12.56 -2.15 -9.60
C PRO A 91 -11.70 -3.26 -10.22
N LYS A 92 -12.37 -4.23 -10.86
CA LYS A 92 -11.69 -5.21 -11.69
C LYS A 92 -10.98 -4.48 -12.82
N ARG A 93 -9.80 -4.97 -13.21
CA ARG A 93 -9.11 -4.46 -14.39
C ARG A 93 -10.02 -4.74 -15.59
N VAL A 94 -10.50 -3.70 -16.24
CA VAL A 94 -11.01 -3.84 -17.62
C VAL A 94 -9.74 -3.93 -18.45
N GLY A 95 -9.52 -5.09 -19.06
CA GLY A 95 -8.33 -5.38 -19.87
C GLY A 95 -8.25 -4.52 -21.10
#